data_AF-A0A165D1W4-F1
#
_entry.id   AF-A0A165D1W4-F1
#
_cell.length_a   1.000
_cell.length_b   1.000
_cell.length_c   1.000
_cell.angle_alpha   90.00
_cell.angle_beta   90.00
_cell.angle_gamma   90.00
#
_symmetry.space_group_name_H-M   'P 1'
#
loop_
_entity.id
_entity.type
_entity.pdbx_description
1 polymer ?
#
loop_
_entity_poly.entity_id
_entity_poly.type
_entity_poly.pdbx_seq_one_letter_code
_entity_poly.pdbx_strand_id
1 'polypeptide(L)'
;SGRAVALKKSRVSLRVKRTLLQHETSVLKLLSGHPSIPQVFAYGRIDHFELLSMQLLHRSLGDVVEHSGPLPLTTVLDVTDQLLAALDHMHSHGVVHRDIKPDNILLQIPSSSQVCLIDFGLACRPAKVDRAKQPRPPNSGGPVSIFGTLPYASLNAHQGLDLSYRDDLESLAYTLLFLLRGSLPWSRYTEHGTTLGRLRQVHEQKKVHDGHRLASGLPAEFGLLVDYARSLSAGEVPDYAAWRLKFKQCTDHTTDAKKAVQQTVPSSTGVSFPPLRHKRLMTC
;
A
#
# COMPACT_ATOMS: atom_id res chain seq x y z
N SER A 1 -26.03 2.92 -20.25
CA SER A 1 -25.78 3.58 -18.95
C SER A 1 -24.54 4.47 -19.06
N GLY A 2 -24.66 5.80 -18.96
CA GLY A 2 -23.54 6.76 -19.10
C GLY A 2 -22.60 6.84 -17.89
N ARG A 3 -22.19 5.69 -17.31
CA ARG A 3 -21.30 5.65 -16.13
C ARG A 3 -19.85 5.93 -16.57
N ALA A 4 -19.18 6.87 -15.90
CA ALA A 4 -17.74 7.09 -16.08
C ALA A 4 -16.94 5.91 -15.49
N VAL A 5 -15.88 5.48 -16.20
CA VAL A 5 -15.05 4.32 -15.86
C VAL A 5 -13.56 4.66 -16.02
N ALA A 6 -12.70 3.96 -15.29
CA ALA A 6 -11.28 3.94 -15.57
C ALA A 6 -11.00 2.88 -16.65
N LEU A 7 -10.28 3.26 -17.71
CA LEU A 7 -9.89 2.36 -18.78
C LEU A 7 -8.36 2.18 -18.79
N LYS A 8 -7.88 1.04 -18.30
CA LYS A 8 -6.46 0.67 -18.38
C LYS A 8 -6.20 0.00 -19.73
N LYS A 9 -5.22 0.51 -20.48
CA LYS A 9 -4.83 0.04 -21.81
C LYS A 9 -3.38 -0.44 -21.79
N SER A 10 -3.12 -1.64 -22.29
CA SER A 10 -1.77 -2.21 -22.39
C SER A 10 -1.50 -2.72 -23.79
N ARG A 11 -0.32 -2.45 -24.34
CA ARG A 11 0.10 -3.00 -25.63
C ARG A 11 0.66 -4.41 -25.42
N VAL A 12 0.13 -5.39 -26.15
CA VAL A 12 0.49 -6.79 -26.00
C VAL A 12 0.68 -7.45 -27.36
N SER A 13 1.84 -8.10 -27.54
CA SER A 13 2.10 -8.97 -28.68
C SER A 13 1.08 -10.12 -28.75
N LEU A 14 0.65 -10.46 -29.97
CA LEU A 14 -0.28 -11.59 -30.20
C LEU A 14 0.27 -12.94 -29.71
N ARG A 15 1.59 -13.04 -29.50
CA ARG A 15 2.26 -14.26 -29.04
C ARG A 15 2.19 -14.48 -27.52
N VAL A 16 1.91 -13.45 -26.74
CA VAL A 16 1.84 -13.55 -25.27
C VAL A 16 0.47 -14.07 -24.87
N LYS A 17 0.43 -15.25 -24.22
CA LYS A 17 -0.81 -15.92 -23.79
C LYS A 17 -1.28 -15.57 -22.38
N ARG A 18 -0.37 -15.16 -21.50
CA ARG A 18 -0.65 -14.77 -20.11
C ARG A 18 -0.04 -13.42 -19.86
N THR A 19 -0.85 -12.38 -20.02
CA THR A 19 -0.41 -11.00 -19.91
C THR A 19 -0.61 -10.50 -18.48
N LEU A 20 0.05 -9.41 -18.14
CA LEU A 20 -0.12 -8.77 -16.82
C LEU A 20 -1.54 -8.24 -16.64
N LEU A 21 -2.17 -7.66 -17.68
CA LEU A 21 -3.51 -7.09 -17.55
C LEU A 21 -4.61 -8.17 -17.49
N GLN A 22 -4.45 -9.28 -18.20
CA GLN A 22 -5.33 -10.45 -18.05
C GLN A 22 -5.20 -11.07 -16.66
N HIS A 23 -3.96 -11.17 -16.14
CA HIS A 23 -3.69 -11.66 -14.80
C HIS A 23 -4.34 -10.76 -13.74
N GLU A 24 -4.10 -9.45 -13.80
CA GLU A 24 -4.71 -8.44 -12.92
C GLU A 24 -6.24 -8.51 -12.96
N THR A 25 -6.82 -8.62 -14.15
CA THR A 25 -8.28 -8.79 -14.33
C THR A 25 -8.80 -10.04 -13.63
N SER A 26 -8.07 -11.15 -13.74
CA SER A 26 -8.47 -12.43 -13.13
C SER A 26 -8.42 -12.37 -11.61
N VAL A 27 -7.39 -11.72 -11.06
CA VAL A 27 -7.26 -11.49 -9.61
C VAL A 27 -8.37 -10.56 -9.11
N LEU A 28 -8.62 -9.43 -9.78
CA LEU A 28 -9.70 -8.50 -9.41
C LEU A 28 -11.09 -9.17 -9.45
N LYS A 29 -11.34 -10.03 -10.44
CA LYS A 29 -12.59 -10.81 -10.52
C LYS A 29 -12.71 -11.82 -9.39
N LEU A 30 -11.62 -12.50 -9.03
CA LEU A 30 -11.58 -13.42 -7.89
C LEU A 30 -11.90 -12.70 -6.58
N LEU A 31 -11.38 -11.49 -6.40
CA LEU A 31 -11.52 -10.69 -5.18
C LEU A 31 -12.77 -9.81 -5.15
N SER A 32 -13.64 -9.91 -6.15
CA SER A 32 -14.82 -9.07 -6.29
C SER A 32 -15.76 -9.17 -5.09
N GLY A 33 -16.41 -8.06 -4.72
CA GLY A 33 -17.37 -8.00 -3.62
C GLY A 33 -16.85 -7.33 -2.35
N HIS A 34 -15.54 -7.11 -2.22
CA HIS A 34 -14.98 -6.36 -1.10
C HIS A 34 -15.01 -4.84 -1.35
N PRO A 35 -15.42 -4.00 -0.37
CA PRO A 35 -15.61 -2.55 -0.57
C PRO A 35 -14.32 -1.81 -0.95
N SER A 36 -13.16 -2.30 -0.52
CA SER A 36 -11.85 -1.71 -0.84
C SER A 36 -11.13 -2.38 -2.01
N ILE A 37 -11.84 -3.13 -2.84
CA ILE A 37 -11.33 -3.73 -4.09
C ILE A 37 -12.16 -3.18 -5.26
N PRO A 38 -11.55 -2.61 -6.31
CA PRO A 38 -12.29 -1.95 -7.37
C PRO A 38 -13.11 -2.95 -8.20
N GLN A 39 -14.32 -2.54 -8.57
CA GLN A 39 -15.19 -3.35 -9.42
C GLN A 39 -14.66 -3.40 -10.87
N VAL A 40 -14.54 -4.60 -11.43
CA VAL A 40 -14.27 -4.81 -12.86
C VAL A 40 -15.58 -4.79 -13.63
N PHE A 41 -15.65 -3.99 -14.69
CA PHE A 41 -16.82 -3.93 -15.58
C PHE A 41 -16.62 -4.77 -16.83
N ALA A 42 -15.46 -4.68 -17.46
CA ALA A 42 -15.17 -5.41 -18.69
C ALA A 42 -13.67 -5.62 -18.87
N TYR A 43 -13.32 -6.69 -19.56
CA TYR A 43 -11.98 -6.92 -20.08
C TYR A 43 -12.11 -7.43 -21.51
N GLY A 44 -11.23 -6.96 -22.40
CA GLY A 44 -11.23 -7.36 -23.78
C GLY A 44 -9.89 -7.08 -24.46
N ARG A 45 -9.77 -7.59 -25.68
CA ARG A 45 -8.61 -7.38 -26.54
C ARG A 45 -9.07 -6.78 -27.87
N ILE A 46 -8.39 -5.74 -28.32
CA ILE A 46 -8.60 -5.10 -29.62
C ILE A 46 -7.23 -4.97 -30.27
N ASP A 47 -7.01 -5.66 -31.39
CA ASP A 47 -5.74 -5.76 -32.10
C ASP A 47 -4.55 -6.12 -31.18
N HIS A 48 -3.61 -5.20 -31.04
CA HIS A 48 -2.41 -5.31 -30.21
C HIS A 48 -2.59 -4.70 -28.82
N PHE A 49 -3.83 -4.48 -28.37
CA PHE A 49 -4.12 -3.89 -27.08
C PHE A 49 -5.06 -4.77 -26.25
N GLU A 50 -4.78 -4.82 -24.97
CA GLU A 50 -5.73 -5.26 -23.95
C GLU A 50 -6.31 -4.06 -23.23
N LEU A 51 -7.57 -4.18 -22.87
CA LEU A 51 -8.36 -3.13 -22.23
C LEU A 51 -9.04 -3.72 -20.99
N LEU A 52 -8.90 -3.04 -19.86
CA LEU A 52 -9.62 -3.31 -18.63
C LEU A 52 -10.42 -2.07 -18.26
N SER A 53 -11.74 -2.22 -18.22
CA SER A 53 -12.67 -1.21 -17.72
C SER A 53 -13.05 -1.56 -16.28
N MET A 54 -12.84 -0.61 -15.36
CA MET A 54 -13.07 -0.80 -13.92
C MET A 54 -13.57 0.49 -13.27
N GLN A 55 -13.93 0.39 -11.99
CA GLN A 55 -14.36 1.52 -11.16
C GLN A 55 -13.40 2.71 -11.32
N LEU A 56 -13.95 3.87 -11.70
CA LEU A 56 -13.21 5.12 -11.68
C LEU A 56 -13.01 5.54 -10.22
N LEU A 57 -11.76 5.67 -9.81
CA LEU A 57 -11.34 6.13 -8.48
C LEU A 57 -10.73 7.54 -8.61
N HIS A 58 -10.45 8.17 -7.47
CA HIS A 58 -9.82 9.48 -7.42
C HIS A 58 -8.29 9.35 -7.33
N ARG A 59 -7.68 10.25 -6.56
CA ARG A 59 -6.22 10.39 -6.43
C ARG A 59 -5.70 9.36 -5.45
N SER A 60 -4.44 8.97 -5.61
CA SER A 60 -3.79 8.08 -4.67
C SER A 60 -3.50 8.80 -3.34
N LEU A 61 -3.29 8.04 -2.27
CA LEU A 61 -2.80 8.60 -1.02
C LEU A 61 -1.35 9.11 -1.16
N GLY A 62 -0.58 8.56 -2.11
CA GLY A 62 0.71 9.11 -2.52
C GLY A 62 0.59 10.55 -3.01
N ASP A 63 -0.30 10.79 -3.98
CA ASP A 63 -0.57 12.14 -4.51
C ASP A 63 -1.04 13.09 -3.41
N VAL A 64 -1.90 12.61 -2.49
CA VAL A 64 -2.40 13.43 -1.38
C VAL A 64 -1.24 13.89 -0.50
N VAL A 65 -0.36 12.98 -0.11
CA VAL A 65 0.77 13.30 0.77
C VAL A 65 1.78 14.20 0.06
N GLU A 66 2.06 13.96 -1.22
CA GLU A 66 2.94 14.81 -2.02
C GLU A 66 2.45 16.26 -2.08
N HIS A 67 1.14 16.47 -2.28
CA HIS A 67 0.57 17.81 -2.47
C HIS A 67 0.15 18.51 -1.18
N SER A 68 -0.22 17.76 -0.14
CA SER A 68 -0.83 18.29 1.09
C SER A 68 -0.04 17.98 2.36
N GLY A 69 1.03 17.20 2.25
CA GLY A 69 1.80 16.71 3.40
C GLY A 69 1.16 15.51 4.11
N PRO A 70 1.73 15.10 5.26
CA PRO A 70 1.29 13.91 5.99
C PRO A 70 -0.20 13.98 6.39
N LEU A 71 -0.83 12.80 6.47
CA LEU A 71 -2.23 12.66 6.82
C LEU A 71 -2.45 12.71 8.34
N PRO A 72 -3.60 13.24 8.80
CA PRO A 72 -3.98 13.16 10.20
C PRO A 72 -4.09 11.72 10.69
N LEU A 73 -3.71 11.48 11.95
CA LEU A 73 -3.76 10.15 12.58
C LEU A 73 -5.13 9.47 12.43
N THR A 74 -6.22 10.22 12.65
CA THR A 74 -7.59 9.68 12.53
C THR A 74 -7.88 9.15 11.12
N THR A 75 -7.44 9.87 10.10
CA THR A 75 -7.58 9.44 8.70
C THR A 75 -6.75 8.18 8.42
N VAL A 76 -5.53 8.10 8.95
CA VAL A 76 -4.69 6.91 8.77
C VAL A 76 -5.27 5.70 9.50
N LEU A 77 -5.88 5.87 10.68
CA LEU A 77 -6.56 4.78 11.39
C LEU A 77 -7.78 4.26 10.60
N ASP A 78 -8.61 5.14 10.03
CA ASP A 78 -9.73 4.74 9.17
C ASP A 78 -9.27 3.98 7.92
N VAL A 79 -8.19 4.44 7.30
CA VAL A 79 -7.55 3.77 6.14
C VAL A 79 -6.96 2.42 6.56
N THR A 80 -6.36 2.33 7.75
CA THR A 80 -5.75 1.11 8.28
C THR A 80 -6.78 -0.01 8.43
N ASP A 81 -7.96 0.28 8.99
CA ASP A 81 -9.02 -0.73 9.15
C ASP A 81 -9.47 -1.32 7.81
N GLN A 82 -9.68 -0.44 6.81
CA GLN A 82 -10.09 -0.85 5.47
C GLN A 82 -9.01 -1.68 4.76
N LEU A 83 -7.74 -1.30 4.88
CA LEU A 83 -6.64 -2.03 4.25
C LEU A 83 -6.38 -3.38 4.94
N LEU A 84 -6.49 -3.46 6.26
CA LEU A 84 -6.41 -4.75 6.96
C LEU A 84 -7.55 -5.68 6.56
N ALA A 85 -8.78 -5.17 6.43
CA ALA A 85 -9.91 -5.95 5.93
C ALA A 85 -9.70 -6.42 4.48
N ALA A 86 -9.15 -5.55 3.62
CA ALA A 86 -8.83 -5.91 2.24
C ALA A 86 -7.75 -7.00 2.17
N LEU A 87 -6.70 -6.91 3.00
CA LEU A 87 -5.65 -7.93 3.05
C LEU A 87 -6.17 -9.27 3.58
N ASP A 88 -7.01 -9.27 4.62
CA ASP A 88 -7.67 -10.47 5.13
C ASP A 88 -8.49 -11.17 4.01
N HIS A 89 -9.31 -10.40 3.29
CA HIS A 89 -10.06 -10.88 2.14
C HIS A 89 -9.15 -11.43 1.04
N MET A 90 -8.07 -10.74 0.70
CA MET A 90 -7.12 -11.20 -0.31
C MET A 90 -6.39 -12.49 0.08
N HIS A 91 -5.91 -12.54 1.31
CA HIS A 91 -5.04 -13.61 1.80
C HIS A 91 -5.83 -14.89 2.04
N SER A 92 -7.10 -14.78 2.45
CA SER A 92 -8.05 -15.91 2.50
C SER A 92 -8.35 -16.51 1.12
N HIS A 93 -8.19 -15.74 0.03
CA HIS A 93 -8.25 -16.22 -1.36
C HIS A 93 -6.88 -16.68 -1.90
N GLY A 94 -5.86 -16.72 -1.05
CA GLY A 94 -4.51 -17.15 -1.43
C GLY A 94 -3.78 -16.14 -2.32
N VAL A 95 -4.11 -14.85 -2.23
CA VAL A 95 -3.51 -13.79 -3.05
C VAL A 95 -2.59 -12.92 -2.20
N VAL A 96 -1.32 -12.77 -2.61
CA VAL A 96 -0.35 -11.81 -2.07
C VAL A 96 -0.19 -10.68 -3.08
N HIS A 97 -0.31 -9.43 -2.66
CA HIS A 97 -0.25 -8.24 -3.53
C HIS A 97 1.16 -7.96 -4.07
N ARG A 98 2.17 -7.97 -3.19
CA ARG A 98 3.60 -7.72 -3.46
C ARG A 98 3.99 -6.30 -3.89
N ASP A 99 3.07 -5.34 -3.85
CA ASP A 99 3.37 -3.92 -4.18
C ASP A 99 2.41 -2.95 -3.45
N ILE A 100 2.24 -3.15 -2.15
CA ILE A 100 1.45 -2.23 -1.32
C ILE A 100 2.28 -0.96 -1.09
N LYS A 101 1.72 0.17 -1.49
CA LYS A 101 2.33 1.50 -1.39
C LYS A 101 1.25 2.58 -1.48
N PRO A 102 1.55 3.84 -1.09
CA PRO A 102 0.59 4.94 -1.15
C PRO A 102 -0.02 5.16 -2.53
N ASP A 103 0.76 4.98 -3.61
CA ASP A 103 0.32 5.18 -5.00
C ASP A 103 -0.75 4.17 -5.44
N ASN A 104 -0.77 2.98 -4.81
CA ASN A 104 -1.72 1.92 -5.11
C ASN A 104 -2.95 1.95 -4.19
N ILE A 105 -3.07 2.96 -3.33
CA ILE A 105 -4.23 3.14 -2.44
C ILE A 105 -4.94 4.42 -2.88
N LEU A 106 -6.09 4.28 -3.53
CA LEU A 106 -6.83 5.40 -4.11
C LEU A 106 -8.10 5.70 -3.32
N LEU A 107 -8.43 6.99 -3.20
CA LEU A 107 -9.71 7.42 -2.65
C LEU A 107 -10.84 7.03 -3.60
N GLN A 108 -11.95 6.52 -3.07
CA GLN A 108 -13.12 6.18 -3.89
C GLN A 108 -13.82 7.42 -4.44
N ILE A 109 -13.92 8.47 -3.62
CA ILE A 109 -14.54 9.76 -3.97
C ILE A 109 -13.72 10.90 -3.33
N PRO A 110 -13.85 12.14 -3.84
CA PRO A 110 -13.25 13.30 -3.18
C PRO A 110 -13.70 13.41 -1.72
N SER A 111 -12.79 13.84 -0.84
CA SER A 111 -13.10 14.20 0.57
C SER A 111 -13.64 13.07 1.47
N SER A 112 -13.50 11.81 1.05
CA SER A 112 -13.80 10.63 1.88
C SER A 112 -12.51 9.96 2.37
N SER A 113 -12.60 9.17 3.43
CA SER A 113 -11.55 8.22 3.87
C SER A 113 -11.72 6.83 3.25
N GLN A 114 -12.76 6.61 2.43
CA GLN A 114 -12.98 5.33 1.76
C GLN A 114 -11.95 5.12 0.66
N VAL A 115 -11.22 3.99 0.74
CA VAL A 115 -10.11 3.67 -0.17
C VAL A 115 -10.33 2.36 -0.91
N CYS A 116 -9.68 2.23 -2.06
CA CYS A 116 -9.49 0.97 -2.77
C CYS A 116 -8.00 0.70 -2.98
N LEU A 117 -7.61 -0.56 -2.80
CA LEU A 117 -6.30 -1.07 -3.20
C LEU A 117 -6.35 -1.46 -4.69
N ILE A 118 -5.38 -1.00 -5.47
CA ILE A 118 -5.30 -1.22 -6.92
C ILE A 118 -3.97 -1.86 -7.34
N ASP A 119 -3.86 -2.17 -8.63
CA ASP A 119 -2.65 -2.67 -9.29
C ASP A 119 -2.20 -4.06 -8.82
N PHE A 120 -3.01 -5.06 -9.19
CA PHE A 120 -2.75 -6.48 -8.93
C PHE A 120 -1.85 -7.11 -10.00
N GLY A 121 -1.14 -6.30 -10.81
CA GLY A 121 -0.26 -6.81 -11.88
C GLY A 121 0.89 -7.66 -11.32
N LEU A 122 1.32 -7.38 -10.09
CA LEU A 122 2.31 -8.17 -9.37
C LEU A 122 1.68 -9.18 -8.39
N ALA A 123 0.35 -9.29 -8.28
CA ALA A 123 -0.24 -10.21 -7.32
C ALA A 123 0.10 -11.66 -7.64
N CYS A 124 0.31 -12.52 -6.65
CA CYS A 124 0.67 -13.92 -6.86
C CYS A 124 0.15 -14.79 -5.73
N ARG A 125 0.01 -16.10 -5.98
CA ARG A 125 -0.15 -17.06 -4.89
C ARG A 125 1.17 -17.18 -4.12
N PRO A 126 1.13 -17.32 -2.78
CA PRO A 126 2.34 -17.58 -2.02
C PRO A 126 2.99 -18.88 -2.49
N ALA A 127 4.32 -18.94 -2.46
CA ALA A 127 5.03 -20.18 -2.74
C ALA A 127 4.64 -21.25 -1.72
N LYS A 128 4.53 -22.51 -2.15
CA LYS A 128 4.46 -23.63 -1.20
C LYS A 128 5.76 -23.67 -0.40
N VAL A 129 5.65 -23.93 0.91
CA VAL A 129 6.80 -23.93 1.85
C VAL A 129 7.97 -24.76 1.30
N ASP A 130 7.70 -25.94 0.74
CA ASP A 130 8.72 -26.85 0.18
C ASP A 130 9.41 -26.34 -1.09
N ARG A 131 8.91 -25.26 -1.69
CA ARG A 131 9.42 -24.66 -2.94
C ARG A 131 9.93 -23.23 -2.76
N ALA A 132 9.98 -22.72 -1.53
CA ALA A 132 10.47 -21.39 -1.25
C ALA A 132 11.94 -21.24 -1.71
N LYS A 133 12.21 -20.25 -2.55
CA LYS A 133 13.56 -19.94 -2.99
C LYS A 133 14.43 -19.51 -1.82
N GLN A 134 15.67 -20.00 -1.82
CA GLN A 134 16.72 -19.53 -0.92
C GLN A 134 17.13 -18.08 -1.25
N PRO A 135 17.65 -17.31 -0.28
CA PRO A 135 18.15 -15.96 -0.50
C PRO A 135 19.17 -15.94 -1.64
N ARG A 136 19.13 -14.91 -2.49
CA ARG A 136 20.16 -14.77 -3.53
C ARG A 136 21.51 -14.44 -2.89
N PRO A 137 22.59 -15.17 -3.21
CA PRO A 137 23.91 -14.79 -2.73
C PRO A 137 24.32 -13.42 -3.30
N PRO A 138 25.07 -12.60 -2.52
CA PRO A 138 25.34 -11.19 -2.83
C PRO A 138 26.09 -10.93 -4.16
N ASN A 139 26.67 -11.97 -4.78
CA ASN A 139 27.49 -11.89 -6.00
C ASN A 139 26.91 -12.67 -7.21
N SER A 140 25.59 -12.88 -7.27
CA SER A 140 24.95 -13.77 -8.26
C SER A 140 25.00 -13.32 -9.73
N GLY A 141 25.71 -12.24 -10.10
CA GLY A 141 25.98 -11.81 -11.48
C GLY A 141 24.78 -11.43 -12.37
N GLY A 142 23.54 -11.71 -11.95
CA GLY A 142 22.32 -11.37 -12.68
C GLY A 142 21.73 -10.01 -12.31
N PRO A 143 20.77 -9.49 -13.10
CA PRO A 143 20.09 -8.24 -12.78
C PRO A 143 19.42 -8.32 -11.40
N VAL A 144 19.85 -7.45 -10.49
CA VAL A 144 19.30 -7.35 -9.14
C VAL A 144 17.97 -6.61 -9.22
N SER A 145 16.90 -7.37 -9.39
CA SER A 145 15.52 -6.87 -9.31
C SER A 145 14.90 -7.29 -7.97
N ILE A 146 14.32 -6.33 -7.26
CA ILE A 146 13.44 -6.60 -6.11
C ILE A 146 11.98 -6.65 -6.58
N PHE A 147 11.13 -7.37 -5.85
CA PHE A 147 9.68 -7.24 -6.04
C PHE A 147 9.17 -5.99 -5.30
N GLY A 148 8.23 -5.31 -5.94
CA GLY A 148 7.58 -4.12 -5.39
C GLY A 148 8.46 -2.87 -5.42
N THR A 149 7.98 -1.84 -4.73
CA THR A 149 8.55 -0.49 -4.75
C THR A 149 9.53 -0.29 -3.59
N LEU A 150 10.78 0.09 -3.90
CA LEU A 150 11.93 0.08 -2.98
C LEU A 150 11.67 0.63 -1.55
N PRO A 151 11.05 1.82 -1.36
CA PRO A 151 10.76 2.34 -0.02
C PRO A 151 9.83 1.44 0.79
N TYR A 152 8.92 0.71 0.15
CA TYR A 152 7.85 -0.04 0.82
C TYR A 152 8.05 -1.57 0.78
N ALA A 153 8.96 -2.08 -0.04
CA ALA A 153 9.24 -3.52 -0.14
C ALA A 153 9.74 -4.11 1.19
N SER A 154 9.28 -5.31 1.56
CA SER A 154 9.70 -6.02 2.79
C SER A 154 11.19 -6.37 2.81
N LEU A 155 11.76 -6.66 3.97
CA LEU A 155 13.14 -7.16 4.09
C LEU A 155 13.38 -8.42 3.23
N ASN A 156 12.40 -9.32 3.14
CA ASN A 156 12.49 -10.52 2.31
C ASN A 156 12.53 -10.19 0.81
N ALA A 157 11.83 -9.15 0.37
CA ALA A 157 11.86 -8.68 -1.02
C ALA A 157 13.25 -8.17 -1.43
N HIS A 158 13.96 -7.50 -0.51
CA HIS A 158 15.36 -7.10 -0.71
C HIS A 158 16.31 -8.29 -0.88
N GLN A 159 16.00 -9.41 -0.20
CA GLN A 159 16.78 -10.64 -0.26
C GLN A 159 16.42 -11.54 -1.46
N GLY A 160 15.41 -11.14 -2.24
CA GLY A 160 14.93 -11.90 -3.40
C GLY A 160 14.22 -13.20 -3.03
N LEU A 161 13.69 -13.29 -1.82
CA LEU A 161 12.90 -14.42 -1.35
C LEU A 161 11.51 -14.43 -2.01
N ASP A 162 10.87 -15.60 -2.00
CA ASP A 162 9.47 -15.68 -2.38
C ASP A 162 8.59 -14.99 -1.34
N LEU A 163 7.79 -14.03 -1.79
CA LEU A 163 6.95 -13.22 -0.91
C LEU A 163 5.66 -13.95 -0.53
N SER A 164 5.21 -13.67 0.69
CA SER A 164 4.06 -14.27 1.34
C SER A 164 3.23 -13.19 2.07
N TYR A 165 2.22 -13.61 2.82
CA TYR A 165 1.29 -12.73 3.54
C TYR A 165 1.97 -11.70 4.45
N ARG A 166 3.04 -12.12 5.14
CA ARG A 166 3.83 -11.24 6.02
C ARG A 166 4.49 -10.07 5.29
N ASP A 167 4.82 -10.26 4.01
CA ASP A 167 5.51 -9.25 3.21
C ASP A 167 4.56 -8.12 2.80
N ASP A 168 3.31 -8.46 2.48
CA ASP A 168 2.26 -7.46 2.30
C ASP A 168 2.01 -6.68 3.59
N LEU A 169 2.01 -7.35 4.74
CA LEU A 169 1.80 -6.69 6.03
C LEU A 169 2.96 -5.74 6.40
N GLU A 170 4.20 -6.14 6.13
CA GLU A 170 5.37 -5.27 6.32
C GLU A 170 5.32 -4.05 5.38
N SER A 171 4.94 -4.25 4.12
CA SER A 171 4.74 -3.15 3.16
C SER A 171 3.60 -2.22 3.57
N LEU A 172 2.51 -2.75 4.11
CA LEU A 172 1.43 -1.94 4.69
C LEU A 172 1.94 -1.12 5.87
N ALA A 173 2.69 -1.72 6.81
CA ALA A 173 3.22 -1.00 7.96
C ALA A 173 4.13 0.18 7.55
N TYR A 174 5.04 -0.01 6.59
CA TYR A 174 5.83 1.09 6.03
C TYR A 174 4.98 2.14 5.32
N THR A 175 3.94 1.72 4.62
CA THR A 175 3.00 2.63 3.95
C THR A 175 2.28 3.51 4.98
N LEU A 176 1.74 2.94 6.06
CA LEU A 176 1.04 3.68 7.11
C LEU A 176 1.95 4.70 7.81
N LEU A 177 3.19 4.28 8.12
CA LEU A 177 4.21 5.18 8.69
C LEU A 177 4.55 6.34 7.73
N PHE A 178 4.67 6.06 6.44
CA PHE A 178 4.84 7.10 5.43
C PHE A 178 3.65 8.05 5.39
N LEU A 179 2.41 7.55 5.42
CA LEU A 179 1.22 8.40 5.43
C LEU A 179 1.19 9.35 6.63
N LEU A 180 1.68 8.90 7.80
CA LEU A 180 1.76 9.73 9.03
C LEU A 180 2.93 10.71 9.04
N ARG A 181 4.04 10.39 8.38
CA ARG A 181 5.30 11.17 8.46
C ARG A 181 5.66 11.94 7.20
N GLY A 182 5.10 11.58 6.06
CA GLY A 182 5.47 12.07 4.72
C GLY A 182 6.81 11.53 4.20
N SER A 183 7.59 10.83 5.01
CA SER A 183 8.85 10.22 4.61
C SER A 183 9.22 9.03 5.51
N LEU A 184 10.11 8.17 5.01
CA LEU A 184 10.70 7.06 5.76
C LEU A 184 12.19 7.33 6.00
N PRO A 185 12.82 6.72 7.03
CA PRO A 185 14.25 6.97 7.33
C PRO A 185 15.19 6.69 6.15
N TRP A 186 14.76 5.83 5.21
CA TRP A 186 15.52 5.48 4.02
C TRP A 186 15.15 6.24 2.74
N SER A 187 14.18 7.16 2.76
CA SER A 187 13.69 7.86 1.56
C SER A 187 14.83 8.54 0.77
N ARG A 188 15.79 9.18 1.43
CA ARG A 188 16.94 9.81 0.73
C ARG A 188 17.82 8.86 -0.09
N TYR A 189 17.79 7.57 0.24
CA TYR A 189 18.61 6.56 -0.46
C TYR A 189 17.89 5.97 -1.68
N THR A 190 16.66 6.41 -1.98
CA THR A 190 15.87 5.86 -3.10
C THR A 190 16.07 6.62 -4.40
N GLU A 191 16.66 7.82 -4.36
CA GLU A 191 16.72 8.73 -5.51
C GLU A 191 18.08 8.71 -6.22
N HIS A 192 19.18 8.72 -5.47
CA HIS A 192 20.52 8.93 -6.03
C HIS A 192 21.41 7.69 -5.95
N GLY A 193 22.34 7.57 -6.91
CA GLY A 193 23.32 6.49 -6.97
C GLY A 193 22.90 5.31 -7.85
N THR A 194 23.77 4.30 -7.92
CA THR A 194 23.51 3.10 -8.73
C THR A 194 22.33 2.30 -8.17
N THR A 195 21.60 1.59 -9.03
CA THR A 195 20.48 0.72 -8.60
C THR A 195 20.90 -0.21 -7.47
N LEU A 196 22.04 -0.89 -7.60
CA LEU A 196 22.55 -1.78 -6.57
C LEU A 196 22.90 -1.05 -5.27
N GLY A 197 23.48 0.15 -5.37
CA GLY A 197 23.79 1.00 -4.21
C GLY A 197 22.54 1.39 -3.43
N ARG A 198 21.50 1.85 -4.14
CA ARG A 198 20.20 2.20 -3.54
C ARG A 198 19.55 1.01 -2.84
N LEU A 199 19.51 -0.15 -3.50
CA LEU A 199 18.98 -1.39 -2.91
C LEU A 199 19.70 -1.74 -1.60
N ARG A 200 21.04 -1.75 -1.61
CA ARG A 200 21.86 -2.06 -0.43
C ARG A 200 21.64 -1.05 0.71
N GLN A 201 21.66 0.24 0.40
CA GLN A 201 21.49 1.29 1.42
C GLN A 201 20.11 1.22 2.07
N VAL A 202 19.05 1.10 1.28
CA VAL A 202 17.69 0.97 1.82
C VAL A 202 17.54 -0.30 2.66
N HIS A 203 18.10 -1.43 2.21
CA HIS A 203 18.06 -2.68 2.97
C HIS A 203 18.76 -2.56 4.34
N GLU A 204 19.96 -1.99 4.39
CA GLU A 204 20.68 -1.80 5.66
C GLU A 204 19.95 -0.82 6.59
N GLN A 205 19.38 0.26 6.03
CA GLN A 205 18.56 1.16 6.84
C GLN A 205 17.31 0.47 7.41
N LYS A 206 16.64 -0.39 6.64
CA LYS A 206 15.48 -1.16 7.13
C LYS A 206 15.85 -2.09 8.28
N LYS A 207 17.02 -2.75 8.21
CA LYS A 207 17.50 -3.67 9.26
C LYS A 207 17.81 -2.98 10.58
N VAL A 208 18.36 -1.77 10.56
CA VAL A 208 18.72 -1.03 11.79
C VAL A 208 17.55 -0.27 12.44
N HIS A 209 16.40 -0.21 11.76
CA HIS A 209 15.18 0.42 12.26
C HIS A 209 14.15 -0.67 12.63
N ASP A 210 13.99 -0.88 13.94
CA ASP A 210 12.89 -1.66 14.51
C ASP A 210 11.59 -0.85 14.52
N GLY A 211 10.47 -1.53 14.84
CA GLY A 211 9.16 -0.90 14.93
C GLY A 211 9.12 0.25 15.93
N HIS A 212 9.76 0.10 17.09
CA HIS A 212 9.84 1.14 18.12
C HIS A 212 10.46 2.45 17.58
N ARG A 213 11.63 2.38 16.91
CA ARG A 213 12.28 3.55 16.30
C ARG A 213 11.43 4.15 15.19
N LEU A 214 10.81 3.31 14.36
CA LEU A 214 9.96 3.75 13.27
C LEU A 214 8.71 4.49 13.75
N ALA A 215 8.11 4.06 14.86
CA ALA A 215 6.91 4.67 15.44
C ALA A 215 7.20 5.72 16.51
N SER A 216 8.44 6.16 16.70
CA SER A 216 8.77 7.23 17.68
C SER A 216 7.89 8.47 17.46
N GLY A 217 7.18 8.91 18.51
CA GLY A 217 6.25 10.04 18.45
C GLY A 217 4.90 9.74 17.79
N LEU A 218 4.62 8.48 17.47
CA LEU A 218 3.34 7.97 16.97
C LEU A 218 2.80 6.90 17.93
N PRO A 219 1.52 6.48 17.81
CA PRO A 219 1.02 5.33 18.55
C PRO A 219 1.88 4.08 18.29
N ALA A 220 2.19 3.34 19.36
CA ALA A 220 3.13 2.23 19.31
C ALA A 220 2.66 1.10 18.37
N GLU A 221 1.36 0.97 18.16
CA GLU A 221 0.70 0.00 17.30
C GLU A 221 1.27 0.01 15.87
N PHE A 222 1.60 1.18 15.31
CA PHE A 222 2.20 1.29 13.98
C PHE A 222 3.59 0.65 13.92
N GLY A 223 4.36 0.74 15.00
CA GLY A 223 5.68 0.12 15.12
C GLY A 223 5.56 -1.37 15.39
N LEU A 224 4.69 -1.76 16.31
CA LEU A 224 4.42 -3.16 16.63
C LEU A 224 3.97 -3.95 15.40
N LEU A 225 3.23 -3.33 14.47
CA LEU A 225 2.82 -3.99 13.22
C LEU A 225 4.04 -4.35 12.34
N VAL A 226 5.07 -3.51 12.31
CA VAL A 226 6.32 -3.80 11.59
C VAL A 226 7.01 -5.02 12.19
N ASP A 227 7.19 -5.03 13.51
CA ASP A 227 7.90 -6.10 14.20
C ASP A 227 7.12 -7.42 14.14
N TYR A 228 5.79 -7.35 14.26
CA TYR A 228 4.91 -8.49 14.06
C TYR A 228 5.03 -9.06 12.64
N ALA A 229 4.92 -8.23 11.59
CA ALA A 229 5.07 -8.69 10.22
C ALA A 229 6.43 -9.37 9.98
N ARG A 230 7.50 -8.85 10.56
CA ARG A 230 8.86 -9.44 10.47
C ARG A 230 9.00 -10.74 11.25
N SER A 231 8.18 -10.96 12.29
CA SER A 231 8.23 -12.17 13.13
C SER A 231 7.50 -13.37 12.51
N LEU A 232 6.56 -13.14 11.59
CA LEU A 232 5.74 -14.18 10.98
C LEU A 232 6.57 -15.15 10.13
N SER A 233 6.20 -16.43 10.17
CA SER A 233 6.76 -17.46 9.31
C SER A 233 6.24 -17.35 7.87
N ALA A 234 6.96 -17.97 6.92
CA ALA A 234 6.52 -18.01 5.52
C ALA A 234 5.22 -18.82 5.41
N GLY A 235 4.17 -18.21 4.88
CA GLY A 235 2.85 -18.84 4.74
C GLY A 235 1.96 -18.81 5.98
N GLU A 236 2.46 -18.25 7.10
CA GLU A 236 1.63 -17.96 8.27
C GLU A 236 0.61 -16.88 7.93
N VAL A 237 -0.67 -17.13 8.26
CA VAL A 237 -1.75 -16.17 8.04
C VAL A 237 -1.77 -15.18 9.20
N PRO A 238 -1.65 -13.87 8.96
CA PRO A 238 -1.73 -12.88 10.03
C PRO A 238 -3.09 -12.87 10.75
N ASP A 239 -3.09 -12.62 12.06
CA ASP A 239 -4.33 -12.37 12.83
C ASP A 239 -4.88 -10.95 12.56
N TYR A 240 -5.56 -10.80 11.42
CA TYR A 240 -6.16 -9.54 11.00
C TYR A 240 -7.20 -9.02 12.00
N ALA A 241 -7.98 -9.90 12.62
CA ALA A 241 -9.02 -9.53 13.57
C ALA A 241 -8.41 -8.85 14.82
N ALA A 242 -7.34 -9.44 15.38
CA ALA A 242 -6.63 -8.85 16.52
C ALA A 242 -6.03 -7.49 16.18
N TRP A 243 -5.44 -7.34 14.99
CA TRP A 243 -4.85 -6.08 14.56
C TRP A 243 -5.87 -4.97 14.33
N ARG A 244 -7.01 -5.29 13.70
CA ARG A 244 -8.12 -4.34 13.55
C ARG A 244 -8.65 -3.88 14.91
N LEU A 245 -8.81 -4.80 15.86
CA LEU A 245 -9.23 -4.45 17.22
C LEU A 245 -8.21 -3.52 17.92
N LYS A 246 -6.92 -3.82 17.80
CA LYS A 246 -5.84 -3.03 18.39
C LYS A 246 -5.81 -1.59 17.83
N PHE A 247 -5.96 -1.40 16.51
CA PHE A 247 -6.04 -0.07 15.93
C PHE A 247 -7.34 0.67 16.28
N LYS A 248 -8.47 -0.04 16.41
CA LYS A 248 -9.73 0.57 16.87
C LYS A 248 -9.59 1.16 18.28
N GLN A 249 -8.93 0.45 19.19
CA GLN A 249 -8.67 0.93 20.55
C GLN A 249 -7.77 2.18 20.57
N CYS A 250 -6.83 2.30 19.63
CA CYS A 250 -6.01 3.50 19.46
C CYS A 250 -6.86 4.75 19.13
N THR A 251 -7.94 4.58 18.37
CA THR A 251 -8.87 5.66 18.02
C THR A 251 -9.64 6.18 19.25
N ASP A 252 -10.06 5.27 20.13
CA ASP A 252 -10.84 5.60 21.32
C ASP A 252 -10.02 6.43 22.31
N HIS A 253 -8.76 6.03 22.59
CA HIS A 253 -7.84 6.80 23.44
C HIS A 253 -7.54 8.21 22.90
N THR A 254 -7.45 8.37 21.57
CA THR A 254 -7.24 9.67 20.94
C THR A 254 -8.48 10.56 21.06
N THR A 255 -9.67 9.97 21.01
CA THR A 255 -10.95 10.68 21.10
C THR A 255 -11.22 11.13 22.53
N ASP A 256 -10.91 10.30 23.52
CA ASP A 256 -11.05 10.64 24.94
C ASP A 256 -10.04 11.71 25.36
N ALA A 257 -8.79 11.65 24.87
CA ALA A 257 -7.82 12.72 25.09
C ALA A 257 -8.27 14.06 24.47
N LYS A 258 -8.87 14.05 23.28
CA LYS A 258 -9.42 15.25 22.64
C LYS A 258 -10.66 15.80 23.37
N LYS A 259 -11.54 14.94 23.88
CA LYS A 259 -12.71 15.33 24.70
C LYS A 259 -12.29 15.92 26.04
N ALA A 260 -11.27 15.35 26.69
CA ALA A 260 -10.71 15.87 27.94
C ALA A 260 -10.09 17.26 27.76
N VAL A 261 -9.43 17.51 26.61
CA VAL A 261 -8.88 18.84 26.28
C VAL A 261 -9.98 19.83 25.89
N GLN A 262 -11.03 19.42 25.17
CA GLN A 262 -12.16 20.31 24.81
C GLN A 262 -13.03 20.72 26.00
N GLN A 263 -13.00 20.00 27.14
CA GLN A 263 -13.67 20.42 28.37
C GLN A 263 -12.93 21.54 29.14
N THR A 264 -11.77 21.99 28.65
CA THR A 264 -10.98 23.07 29.30
C THR A 264 -10.92 24.38 28.52
N VAL A 265 -11.63 24.52 27.39
CA VAL A 265 -11.61 25.74 26.57
C VAL A 265 -13.04 26.10 26.09
N PRO A 266 -13.54 27.33 26.30
CA PRO A 266 -14.86 27.70 25.83
C PRO A 266 -14.90 27.83 24.29
N SER A 267 -16.01 27.37 23.74
CA SER A 267 -16.31 27.21 22.31
C SER A 267 -16.23 28.51 21.49
N SER A 268 -15.51 28.46 20.35
CA SER A 268 -15.78 29.35 19.22
C SER A 268 -15.63 28.64 17.87
N THR A 269 -16.73 28.69 17.11
CA THR A 269 -16.89 28.71 15.64
C THR A 269 -16.14 27.71 14.74
N GLY A 270 -16.94 26.95 13.98
CA GLY A 270 -16.52 25.98 12.98
C GLY A 270 -15.65 26.53 11.85
N VAL A 271 -14.76 25.68 11.35
CA VAL A 271 -13.84 26.00 10.26
C VAL A 271 -14.35 25.37 8.96
N SER A 272 -14.76 26.23 8.04
CA SER A 272 -14.93 25.92 6.60
C SER A 272 -13.55 25.89 5.93
N PHE A 273 -13.36 24.94 5.02
CA PHE A 273 -12.19 24.91 4.13
C PHE A 273 -12.20 26.13 3.20
N PRO A 274 -11.05 26.80 2.94
CA PRO A 274 -10.95 27.80 1.88
C PRO A 274 -10.75 27.12 0.52
N PRO A 275 -11.25 27.69 -0.59
CA PRO A 275 -10.93 27.20 -1.92
C PRO A 275 -9.49 27.55 -2.29
N LEU A 276 -8.80 26.63 -2.97
CA LEU A 276 -7.44 26.84 -3.49
C LEU A 276 -7.47 27.77 -4.71
N ARG A 277 -6.55 28.75 -4.71
CA ARG A 277 -6.28 29.64 -5.85
C ARG A 277 -5.61 28.87 -6.99
N HIS A 278 -6.21 28.88 -8.17
CA HIS A 278 -5.57 28.43 -9.40
C HIS A 278 -4.35 29.31 -9.72
N LYS A 279 -3.14 28.76 -9.61
CA LYS A 279 -1.98 29.31 -10.33
C LYS A 279 -2.02 28.77 -11.76
N ARG A 280 -2.26 29.67 -12.72
CA ARG A 280 -2.04 29.44 -14.15
C ARG A 280 -0.58 29.02 -14.35
N LEU A 281 -0.34 27.83 -14.85
CA LEU A 281 0.93 27.46 -15.45
C LEU A 281 0.96 28.03 -16.86
N MET A 282 1.90 28.95 -17.10
CA MET A 282 2.28 29.37 -18.44
C MET A 282 3.01 28.22 -19.12
N THR A 283 2.59 27.95 -20.35
CA THR A 283 3.22 27.07 -21.33
C THR A 283 4.58 27.60 -21.77
N CYS A 284 5.58 26.71 -21.81
CA CYS A 284 6.55 26.62 -22.90
C CYS A 284 6.66 25.15 -23.29
#